data_AF-A0A8S1ZL20-F1
#
_entry.id   AF-A0A8S1ZL20-F1
#
_cell.length_a   1.000
_cell.length_b   1.000
_cell.length_c   1.000
_cell.angle_alpha   90.00
_cell.angle_beta   90.00
_cell.angle_gamma   90.00
#
_symmetry.space_group_name_H-M   'P 1'
#
loop_
_entity.id
_entity.type
_entity.pdbx_description
1 polymer ?
#
loop_
_entity_poly.entity_id
_entity_poly.type
_entity_poly.pdbx_seq_one_letter_code
_entity_poly.pdbx_strand_id
1 'polypeptide(L)'
;MEDSVVDDVIKRLLGAKNGKTTKQVQLTEAEIKHLCSTAKQIFLSQPNLLELEAPIKICGDTHGQFSDLLRLFEYGGYPPAANYLFLGDYVDRGKQSVETICLLLAYKIKYKENFFLLRGNHECASINRIYGFYDECKKRYSVRVWKTFTDCFNCLPVAALIDEKILCMHGGLSPELKHLDEIRNIARPADIPDHGLLCDLLWSDPDKDIEGWGENDRGVSYTFGPDKVEEFLQTHDLDLICRAHQVVEDGYEFFANRQLVTIFSAPNYCGEFDNAGAMMSVDDSLTCSFQILKASEKKGNFGFGKNAGRRGTPPRKAEDKSKKLCFVCSMFLGSRHLLNQLNLSNCLLLLLLWITLARARAVAQKISAINGIWVEQSLPTDHSLKDLMEKSFKATFAQVDFRFKAEEVRCELNKWASDQTNGLIKDLLPPGSVNRETIQVYGNALYFKGAWAIPFHKSCTTNKEFHLLDGSHTDKAMMISTVNIYSMYFYLPDKKDGLDMLVRKMTSTPGFVDNHIPSRKVEVSDFRIPKFKISFMFDASKGEVSMYHKACVEIDEEGATAAAATAFIRLMGYCPGPKINFVADHPFLFLIREDRTGTILFAGQIFDPSKKSS
;
A
#
# COMPACT_ATOMS: atom_id res chain seq x y z
N MET A 1 12.10 36.17 -5.96
CA MET A 1 13.07 35.93 -4.87
C MET A 1 14.35 36.68 -5.17
N GLU A 2 15.04 37.22 -4.16
CA GLU A 2 16.40 37.72 -4.34
C GLU A 2 17.37 36.56 -4.58
N ASP A 3 18.28 36.72 -5.54
CA ASP A 3 19.19 35.68 -6.02
C ASP A 3 20.10 35.11 -4.90
N SER A 4 20.59 36.01 -4.05
CA SER A 4 21.35 35.71 -2.83
C SER A 4 20.65 34.74 -1.87
N VAL A 5 19.31 34.79 -1.80
CA VAL A 5 18.51 33.92 -0.92
C VAL A 5 18.25 32.57 -1.58
N VAL A 6 18.17 32.52 -2.92
CA VAL A 6 18.12 31.25 -3.68
C VAL A 6 19.44 30.49 -3.52
N ASP A 7 20.57 31.18 -3.62
CA ASP A 7 21.90 30.59 -3.46
C ASP A 7 22.13 30.04 -2.05
N ASP A 8 21.69 30.73 -0.99
CA ASP A 8 21.78 30.20 0.38
C ASP A 8 20.87 28.99 0.62
N VAL A 9 19.66 28.96 0.02
CA VAL A 9 18.77 27.80 0.04
C VAL A 9 19.44 26.60 -0.67
N ILE A 10 19.98 26.78 -1.87
CA ILE A 10 20.70 25.72 -2.60
C ILE A 10 21.90 25.23 -1.78
N LYS A 11 22.70 26.15 -1.23
CA LYS A 11 23.86 25.84 -0.38
C LYS A 11 23.48 25.04 0.87
N ARG A 12 22.38 25.38 1.55
CA ARG A 12 21.84 24.62 2.69
C ARG A 12 21.35 23.22 2.28
N LEU A 13 20.72 23.08 1.13
CA LEU A 13 20.21 21.81 0.61
C LEU A 13 21.34 20.87 0.18
N LEU A 14 22.33 21.37 -0.57
CA LEU A 14 23.51 20.58 -0.96
C LEU A 14 24.39 20.23 0.26
N GLY A 15 24.55 21.16 1.21
CA GLY A 15 25.26 20.95 2.48
C GLY A 15 24.62 19.90 3.42
N ALA A 16 23.44 19.38 3.08
CA ALA A 16 22.77 18.31 3.83
C ALA A 16 23.46 16.93 3.69
N LYS A 17 24.28 16.74 2.66
CA LYS A 17 24.94 15.46 2.37
C LYS A 17 26.02 15.15 3.41
N ASN A 18 25.86 14.03 4.12
CA ASN A 18 26.75 13.54 5.16
C ASN A 18 27.21 12.11 4.81
N GLY A 19 28.06 11.99 3.80
CA GLY A 19 28.50 10.70 3.25
C GLY A 19 27.38 10.02 2.44
N LYS A 20 27.00 8.79 2.82
CA LYS A 20 25.88 8.05 2.20
C LYS A 20 24.48 8.47 2.69
N THR A 21 24.37 9.37 3.67
CA THR A 21 23.08 9.81 4.23
C THR A 21 22.91 11.32 4.16
N THR A 22 21.70 11.77 3.87
CA THR A 22 21.27 13.16 3.95
C THR A 22 20.68 13.46 5.34
N LYS A 23 20.97 14.66 5.86
CA LYS A 23 20.27 15.21 7.03
C LYS A 23 18.99 15.92 6.57
N GLN A 24 18.05 16.15 7.50
CA GLN A 24 16.93 17.07 7.24
C GLN A 24 17.40 18.52 7.25
N VAL A 25 16.89 19.31 6.31
CA VAL A 25 17.27 20.72 6.12
C VAL A 25 16.20 21.62 6.71
N GLN A 26 16.63 22.57 7.53
CA GLN A 26 15.76 23.57 8.15
C GLN A 26 15.62 24.77 7.21
N LEU A 27 14.73 24.63 6.23
CA LEU A 27 14.10 25.76 5.55
C LEU A 27 12.91 26.26 6.38
N THR A 28 12.67 27.56 6.41
CA THR A 28 11.52 28.17 7.09
C THR A 28 10.26 28.13 6.22
N GLU A 29 9.08 28.25 6.84
CA GLU A 29 7.84 28.35 6.05
C GLU A 29 7.83 29.56 5.10
N ALA A 30 8.54 30.65 5.44
CA ALA A 30 8.58 31.86 4.62
C ALA A 30 9.40 31.63 3.34
N GLU A 31 10.57 31.01 3.46
CA GLU A 31 11.41 30.62 2.33
C GLU A 31 10.67 29.65 1.41
N ILE A 32 10.04 28.59 1.96
CA ILE A 32 9.28 27.62 1.18
C ILE A 32 8.14 28.30 0.41
N LYS A 33 7.36 29.18 1.04
CA LYS A 33 6.29 29.93 0.36
C LYS A 33 6.84 30.85 -0.73
N HIS A 34 8.00 31.47 -0.52
CA HIS A 34 8.61 32.37 -1.49
C HIS A 34 9.23 31.63 -2.70
N LEU A 35 9.81 30.45 -2.49
CA LEU A 35 10.21 29.51 -3.54
C LEU A 35 9.00 29.12 -4.39
N CYS A 36 7.96 28.54 -3.78
CA CYS A 36 6.75 28.12 -4.48
C CYS A 36 6.07 29.28 -5.24
N SER A 37 6.01 30.47 -4.64
CA SER A 37 5.43 31.64 -5.30
C SER A 37 6.27 32.17 -6.46
N THR A 38 7.60 32.14 -6.36
CA THR A 38 8.49 32.59 -7.46
C THR A 38 8.50 31.56 -8.60
N ALA A 39 8.62 30.27 -8.28
CA ALA A 39 8.58 29.19 -9.27
C ALA A 39 7.22 29.13 -9.99
N LYS A 40 6.10 29.33 -9.27
CA LYS A 40 4.75 29.46 -9.86
C LYS A 40 4.70 30.55 -10.94
N GLN A 41 5.29 31.71 -10.70
CA GLN A 41 5.34 32.79 -11.69
C GLN A 41 6.15 32.39 -12.93
N ILE A 42 7.28 31.70 -12.74
CA ILE A 42 8.11 31.19 -13.85
C ILE A 42 7.33 30.15 -14.67
N PHE A 43 6.70 29.16 -14.03
CA PHE A 43 5.93 28.13 -14.75
C PHE A 43 4.76 28.73 -15.54
N LEU A 44 4.04 29.73 -15.00
CA LEU A 44 2.96 30.43 -15.70
C LEU A 44 3.46 31.36 -16.82
N SER A 45 4.74 31.75 -16.82
CA SER A 45 5.36 32.54 -17.89
C SER A 45 5.95 31.71 -19.04
N GLN A 46 6.18 30.42 -18.81
CA GLN A 46 6.62 29.44 -19.81
C GLN A 46 5.42 28.64 -20.35
N PRO A 47 5.45 28.13 -21.60
CA PRO A 47 4.34 27.40 -22.20
C PRO A 47 4.05 26.07 -21.49
N ASN A 48 2.87 25.47 -21.75
CA ASN A 48 2.44 24.23 -21.08
C ASN A 48 3.02 22.96 -21.72
N LEU A 49 3.24 23.00 -23.02
CA LEU A 49 4.22 22.19 -23.75
C LEU A 49 5.49 23.05 -23.81
N LEU A 50 6.58 22.62 -23.17
CA LEU A 50 7.87 23.29 -23.30
C LEU A 50 8.49 22.96 -24.66
N GLU A 51 9.18 23.92 -25.27
CA GLU A 51 9.96 23.72 -26.48
C GLU A 51 11.44 23.93 -26.08
N LEU A 52 12.26 22.91 -26.28
CA LEU A 52 13.60 22.76 -25.67
C LEU A 52 14.64 22.32 -26.70
N GLU A 53 15.91 22.59 -26.42
CA GLU A 53 17.06 22.24 -27.26
C GLU A 53 18.03 21.33 -26.49
N ALA A 54 18.70 20.41 -27.20
CA ALA A 54 19.86 19.66 -26.73
C ALA A 54 21.09 20.59 -26.55
N PRO A 55 22.08 20.22 -25.71
CA PRO A 55 22.21 18.98 -24.95
C PRO A 55 21.43 19.04 -23.62
N ILE A 56 20.74 17.96 -23.26
CA ILE A 56 19.86 17.93 -22.09
C ILE A 56 19.81 16.56 -21.40
N LYS A 57 19.66 16.55 -20.06
CA LYS A 57 19.55 15.35 -19.23
C LYS A 57 18.13 15.16 -18.72
N ILE A 58 17.49 14.07 -19.14
CA ILE A 58 16.10 13.72 -18.82
C ILE A 58 16.07 12.72 -17.66
N CYS A 59 15.29 13.04 -16.63
CA CYS A 59 15.16 12.25 -15.40
C CYS A 59 13.68 11.95 -15.10
N GLY A 60 13.39 10.72 -14.70
CA GLY A 60 12.05 10.30 -14.26
C GLY A 60 11.83 10.51 -12.76
N ASP A 61 10.94 9.69 -12.21
CA ASP A 61 10.46 9.72 -10.82
C ASP A 61 11.61 9.84 -9.79
N THR A 62 11.42 10.67 -8.77
CA THR A 62 12.40 10.85 -7.68
C THR A 62 11.81 10.63 -6.27
N HIS A 63 10.48 10.77 -6.11
CA HIS A 63 9.71 10.33 -4.95
C HIS A 63 10.38 10.57 -3.58
N GLY A 64 10.81 11.80 -3.31
CA GLY A 64 11.43 12.15 -2.03
C GLY A 64 12.71 11.40 -1.65
N GLN A 65 13.38 10.69 -2.59
CA GLN A 65 14.69 10.05 -2.40
C GLN A 65 15.83 11.08 -2.55
N PHE A 66 15.82 12.12 -1.72
CA PHE A 66 16.75 13.25 -1.79
C PHE A 66 18.24 12.86 -1.83
N SER A 67 18.63 11.80 -1.11
CA SER A 67 20.00 11.26 -1.15
C SER A 67 20.43 10.77 -2.52
N ASP A 68 19.49 10.24 -3.31
CA ASP A 68 19.75 9.73 -4.65
C ASP A 68 19.60 10.81 -5.71
N LEU A 69 18.72 11.82 -5.53
CA LEU A 69 18.73 13.04 -6.33
C LEU A 69 20.09 13.77 -6.25
N LEU A 70 20.71 13.84 -5.06
CA LEU A 70 22.05 14.40 -4.94
C LEU A 70 23.12 13.56 -5.67
N ARG A 71 23.03 12.22 -5.61
CA ARG A 71 23.93 11.32 -6.37
C ARG A 71 23.72 11.45 -7.89
N LEU A 72 22.49 11.69 -8.33
CA LEU A 72 22.11 11.91 -9.73
C LEU A 72 22.79 13.18 -10.27
N PHE A 73 22.76 14.29 -9.53
CA PHE A 73 23.51 15.50 -9.89
C PHE A 73 25.03 15.34 -9.79
N GLU A 74 25.56 14.52 -8.87
CA GLU A 74 26.99 14.20 -8.83
C GLU A 74 27.48 13.40 -10.04
N TYR A 75 26.58 12.67 -10.72
CA TYR A 75 26.91 11.82 -11.86
C TYR A 75 26.65 12.51 -13.21
N GLY A 76 25.56 13.28 -13.31
CA GLY A 76 25.23 14.09 -14.50
C GLY A 76 25.84 15.49 -14.53
N GLY A 77 26.32 16.01 -13.40
CA GLY A 77 26.80 17.39 -13.24
C GLY A 77 25.75 18.30 -12.59
N TYR A 78 26.17 19.12 -11.62
CA TYR A 78 25.26 20.06 -10.96
C TYR A 78 24.87 21.23 -11.89
N PRO A 79 23.60 21.67 -11.91
CA PRO A 79 23.19 22.87 -12.64
C PRO A 79 24.05 24.10 -12.28
N PRO A 80 24.55 24.87 -13.26
CA PRO A 80 24.18 24.87 -14.68
C PRO A 80 25.17 24.10 -15.58
N ALA A 81 26.01 23.20 -15.03
CA ALA A 81 27.00 22.47 -15.82
C ALA A 81 26.41 21.44 -16.81
N ALA A 82 25.11 21.14 -16.67
CA ALA A 82 24.30 20.46 -17.67
C ALA A 82 22.86 20.99 -17.60
N ASN A 83 22.14 20.98 -18.72
CA ASN A 83 20.71 21.26 -18.76
C ASN A 83 19.93 20.03 -18.26
N TYR A 84 18.77 20.26 -17.63
CA TYR A 84 17.94 19.19 -17.05
C TYR A 84 16.46 19.34 -17.38
N LEU A 85 15.82 18.21 -17.69
CA LEU A 85 14.37 18.02 -17.70
C LEU A 85 14.02 16.91 -16.70
N PHE A 86 13.13 17.17 -15.75
CA PHE A 86 12.50 16.11 -14.97
C PHE A 86 11.05 15.91 -15.41
N LEU A 87 10.63 14.64 -15.46
CA LEU A 87 9.33 14.23 -16.02
C LEU A 87 8.19 14.28 -15.00
N GLY A 88 8.47 14.12 -13.70
CA GLY A 88 7.44 14.21 -12.65
C GLY A 88 7.83 13.51 -11.35
N ASP A 89 6.83 13.36 -10.48
CA ASP A 89 6.82 12.59 -9.23
C ASP A 89 8.02 12.89 -8.33
N TYR A 90 8.03 14.11 -7.81
CA TYR A 90 9.05 14.66 -6.92
C TYR A 90 8.81 14.28 -5.45
N VAL A 91 7.55 14.01 -5.10
CA VAL A 91 7.07 13.88 -3.72
C VAL A 91 6.45 12.50 -3.45
N ASP A 92 5.99 12.30 -2.21
CA ASP A 92 5.46 11.05 -1.66
C ASP A 92 6.47 9.89 -1.62
N ARG A 93 6.06 8.79 -0.95
CA ARG A 93 6.73 7.47 -0.86
C ARG A 93 8.08 7.48 -0.13
N GLY A 94 9.01 8.36 -0.50
CA GLY A 94 10.28 8.60 0.16
C GLY A 94 10.17 9.38 1.47
N LYS A 95 11.31 9.91 1.92
CA LYS A 95 11.50 10.39 3.32
C LYS A 95 11.85 11.88 3.44
N GLN A 96 12.17 12.51 2.31
CA GLN A 96 12.65 13.89 2.22
C GLN A 96 12.05 14.56 0.98
N SER A 97 10.72 14.48 0.85
CA SER A 97 9.98 15.08 -0.27
C SER A 97 10.19 16.58 -0.29
N VAL A 98 10.20 17.24 0.89
CA VAL A 98 10.36 18.69 0.98
C VAL A 98 11.76 19.12 0.52
N GLU A 99 12.85 18.46 0.93
CA GLU A 99 14.18 18.79 0.40
C GLU A 99 14.30 18.56 -1.10
N THR A 100 13.69 17.47 -1.59
CA THR A 100 13.68 17.10 -3.02
C THR A 100 13.04 18.22 -3.84
N ILE A 101 11.77 18.56 -3.56
CA ILE A 101 11.07 19.60 -4.31
C ILE A 101 11.66 21.00 -4.08
N CYS A 102 12.12 21.34 -2.88
CA CYS A 102 12.73 22.65 -2.64
C CYS A 102 14.05 22.84 -3.40
N LEU A 103 14.86 21.80 -3.60
CA LEU A 103 16.07 21.89 -4.43
C LEU A 103 15.72 22.07 -5.91
N LEU A 104 14.76 21.29 -6.41
CA LEU A 104 14.29 21.38 -7.80
C LEU A 104 13.68 22.76 -8.10
N LEU A 105 12.81 23.27 -7.23
CA LEU A 105 12.24 24.62 -7.37
C LEU A 105 13.30 25.73 -7.25
N ALA A 106 14.30 25.58 -6.38
CA ALA A 106 15.39 26.55 -6.27
C ALA A 106 16.25 26.59 -7.55
N TYR A 107 16.59 25.42 -8.12
CA TYR A 107 17.25 25.37 -9.43
C TYR A 107 16.37 25.93 -10.56
N LYS A 108 15.05 25.69 -10.56
CA LYS A 108 14.15 26.30 -11.55
C LYS A 108 14.12 27.83 -11.46
N ILE A 109 14.26 28.40 -10.26
CA ILE A 109 14.35 29.85 -10.07
C ILE A 109 15.72 30.38 -10.53
N LYS A 110 16.81 29.70 -10.17
CA LYS A 110 18.18 30.12 -10.49
C LYS A 110 18.54 29.98 -11.98
N TYR A 111 18.07 28.91 -12.62
CA TYR A 111 18.46 28.49 -13.97
C TYR A 111 17.23 28.26 -14.86
N LYS A 112 16.33 29.25 -14.92
CA LYS A 112 14.99 29.13 -15.52
C LYS A 112 14.94 28.63 -16.98
N GLU A 113 15.98 28.85 -17.77
CA GLU A 113 16.10 28.39 -19.18
C GLU A 113 17.04 27.18 -19.37
N ASN A 114 17.57 26.60 -18.30
CA ASN A 114 18.46 25.42 -18.33
C ASN A 114 17.93 24.27 -17.46
N PHE A 115 16.92 24.53 -16.64
CA PHE A 115 16.36 23.59 -15.68
C PHE A 115 14.84 23.56 -15.83
N PHE A 116 14.27 22.38 -16.07
CA PHE A 116 12.88 22.19 -16.45
C PHE A 116 12.25 21.06 -15.62
N LEU A 117 10.99 21.26 -15.24
CA LEU A 117 10.22 20.39 -14.37
C LEU A 117 8.84 20.26 -14.98
N LEU A 118 8.49 19.05 -15.43
CA LEU A 118 7.12 18.71 -15.81
C LEU A 118 6.30 18.36 -14.56
N ARG A 119 5.01 18.08 -14.75
CA ARG A 119 4.10 17.60 -13.74
C ARG A 119 4.04 16.07 -13.77
N GLY A 120 4.17 15.41 -12.63
CA GLY A 120 3.76 14.01 -12.46
C GLY A 120 2.38 13.89 -11.82
N ASN A 121 1.85 12.67 -11.72
CA ASN A 121 0.54 12.43 -11.10
C ASN A 121 0.58 12.58 -9.56
N HIS A 122 1.75 12.52 -8.94
CA HIS A 122 1.92 12.87 -7.53
C HIS A 122 1.97 14.39 -7.29
N GLU A 123 2.10 15.23 -8.31
CA GLU A 123 1.94 16.68 -8.22
C GLU A 123 0.46 17.15 -8.28
N CYS A 124 -0.43 16.47 -7.55
CA CYS A 124 -1.84 16.89 -7.36
C CYS A 124 -2.35 16.66 -5.93
N ALA A 125 -3.44 17.32 -5.58
CA ALA A 125 -3.93 17.36 -4.20
C ALA A 125 -4.51 16.03 -3.71
N SER A 126 -5.12 15.22 -4.59
CA SER A 126 -5.76 13.95 -4.23
C SER A 126 -4.74 12.87 -3.85
N ILE A 127 -3.69 12.73 -4.66
CA ILE A 127 -2.64 11.70 -4.52
C ILE A 127 -1.68 12.03 -3.38
N ASN A 128 -1.07 13.23 -3.37
CA ASN A 128 -0.08 13.57 -2.34
C ASN A 128 -0.67 13.95 -0.96
N ARG A 129 -2.01 13.94 -0.88
CA ARG A 129 -2.73 13.88 0.39
C ARG A 129 -2.60 12.53 1.10
N ILE A 130 -2.39 11.43 0.38
CA ILE A 130 -2.43 10.07 0.96
C ILE A 130 -1.10 9.30 0.89
N TYR A 131 -0.20 9.59 -0.06
CA TYR A 131 1.05 8.83 -0.22
C TYR A 131 2.29 9.42 0.51
N GLY A 132 2.12 10.51 1.28
CA GLY A 132 3.07 10.93 2.32
C GLY A 132 3.33 12.43 2.44
N PHE A 133 3.28 13.19 1.35
CA PHE A 133 3.76 14.58 1.30
C PHE A 133 2.96 15.53 2.18
N TYR A 134 1.63 15.39 2.21
CA TYR A 134 0.78 16.14 3.13
C TYR A 134 1.19 15.93 4.59
N ASP A 135 1.42 14.68 5.01
CA ASP A 135 1.77 14.39 6.40
C ASP A 135 3.25 14.73 6.70
N GLU A 136 4.16 14.70 5.73
CA GLU A 136 5.49 15.30 5.85
C GLU A 136 5.38 16.82 6.09
N CYS A 137 4.64 17.55 5.25
CA CYS A 137 4.43 18.99 5.38
C CYS A 137 3.74 19.36 6.70
N LYS A 138 2.67 18.66 7.07
CA LYS A 138 1.91 18.86 8.32
C LYS A 138 2.73 18.55 9.57
N LYS A 139 3.67 17.59 9.51
CA LYS A 139 4.53 17.19 10.63
C LYS A 139 5.74 18.11 10.83
N ARG A 140 6.31 18.63 9.74
CA ARG A 140 7.50 19.50 9.76
C ARG A 140 7.16 20.99 9.85
N TYR A 141 6.05 21.39 9.25
CA TYR A 141 5.65 22.78 9.03
C TYR A 141 4.16 22.96 9.38
N SER A 142 3.30 23.14 8.39
CA SER A 142 1.85 23.19 8.56
C SER A 142 1.12 22.78 7.28
N VAL A 143 -0.18 22.53 7.41
CA VAL A 143 -1.08 22.28 6.27
C VAL A 143 -1.13 23.48 5.31
N ARG A 144 -0.75 24.70 5.74
CA ARG A 144 -0.63 25.86 4.85
C ARG A 144 0.51 25.72 3.86
N VAL A 145 1.65 25.16 4.28
CA VAL A 145 2.79 24.89 3.38
C VAL A 145 2.43 23.86 2.32
N TRP A 146 1.73 22.78 2.69
CA TRP A 146 1.21 21.81 1.71
C TRP A 146 0.32 22.48 0.65
N LYS A 147 -0.64 23.33 1.06
CA LYS A 147 -1.48 24.08 0.10
C LYS A 147 -0.65 24.97 -0.82
N THR A 148 0.38 25.65 -0.31
CA THR A 148 1.26 26.48 -1.14
C THR A 148 2.11 25.65 -2.12
N PHE A 149 2.41 24.39 -1.84
CA PHE A 149 2.93 23.45 -2.84
C PHE A 149 1.87 23.08 -3.87
N THR A 150 0.64 22.72 -3.48
CA THR A 150 -0.48 22.48 -4.40
C THR A 150 -0.72 23.64 -5.36
N ASP A 151 -0.73 24.88 -4.85
CA ASP A 151 -0.88 26.11 -5.64
C ASP A 151 0.23 26.28 -6.69
N CYS A 152 1.42 25.73 -6.44
CA CYS A 152 2.57 25.74 -7.35
C CYS A 152 2.50 24.58 -8.36
N PHE A 153 2.21 23.36 -7.89
CA PHE A 153 2.06 22.14 -8.69
C PHE A 153 0.97 22.27 -9.75
N ASN A 154 -0.15 22.91 -9.41
CA ASN A 154 -1.23 23.20 -10.35
C ASN A 154 -0.81 24.12 -11.52
N CYS A 155 0.41 24.68 -11.49
CA CYS A 155 0.97 25.54 -12.53
C CYS A 155 2.09 24.89 -13.34
N LEU A 156 2.55 23.68 -13.00
CA LEU A 156 3.61 22.99 -13.74
C LEU A 156 3.20 22.75 -15.21
N PRO A 157 4.14 22.85 -16.18
CA PRO A 157 3.92 22.36 -17.54
C PRO A 157 3.80 20.83 -17.52
N VAL A 158 3.16 20.24 -18.54
CA VAL A 158 2.79 18.80 -18.53
C VAL A 158 3.55 17.97 -19.56
N ALA A 159 4.15 18.63 -20.56
CA ALA A 159 4.99 17.99 -21.57
C ALA A 159 6.14 18.89 -22.00
N ALA A 160 7.15 18.32 -22.66
CA ALA A 160 8.18 19.05 -23.38
C ALA A 160 8.44 18.41 -24.75
N LEU A 161 8.84 19.19 -25.73
CA LEU A 161 9.31 18.76 -27.04
C LEU A 161 10.77 19.22 -27.18
N ILE A 162 11.68 18.28 -27.36
CA ILE A 162 13.13 18.53 -27.53
C ILE A 162 13.46 18.43 -29.01
N ASP A 163 14.04 19.50 -29.57
CA ASP A 163 14.51 19.63 -30.96
C ASP A 163 13.51 19.14 -32.01
N GLU A 164 12.22 19.43 -31.78
CA GLU A 164 11.08 18.99 -32.60
C GLU A 164 10.95 17.46 -32.81
N LYS A 165 11.74 16.62 -32.10
CA LYS A 165 11.81 15.16 -32.34
C LYS A 165 11.54 14.26 -31.13
N ILE A 166 11.80 14.71 -29.90
CA ILE A 166 11.57 13.90 -28.69
C ILE A 166 10.44 14.50 -27.84
N LEU A 167 9.28 13.85 -27.80
CA LEU A 167 8.15 14.28 -26.96
C LEU A 167 8.23 13.63 -25.58
N CYS A 168 8.22 14.47 -24.54
CA CYS A 168 8.45 14.12 -23.15
C CYS A 168 7.21 14.40 -22.29
N MET A 169 6.81 13.47 -21.43
CA MET A 169 5.68 13.61 -20.48
C MET A 169 5.87 12.66 -19.28
N HIS A 170 4.94 12.64 -18.30
CA HIS A 170 5.02 11.69 -17.18
C HIS A 170 4.35 10.35 -17.51
N GLY A 171 3.05 10.40 -17.81
CA GLY A 171 2.20 9.28 -18.17
C GLY A 171 2.47 8.84 -19.60
N GLY A 172 1.59 9.18 -20.54
CA GLY A 172 1.73 8.73 -21.92
C GLY A 172 0.68 9.32 -22.85
N LEU A 173 0.45 8.65 -23.97
CA LEU A 173 -0.49 9.11 -25.00
C LEU A 173 -1.94 9.11 -24.49
N SER A 174 -2.74 10.03 -25.04
CA SER A 174 -4.19 10.11 -24.81
C SER A 174 -4.96 9.77 -26.09
N PRO A 175 -6.11 9.08 -26.02
CA PRO A 175 -7.01 8.96 -27.15
C PRO A 175 -7.58 10.32 -27.59
N GLU A 176 -7.59 11.33 -26.72
CA GLU A 176 -7.99 12.71 -27.02
C GLU A 176 -6.89 13.52 -27.71
N LEU A 177 -5.60 13.17 -27.56
CA LEU A 177 -4.50 13.91 -28.18
C LEU A 177 -4.45 13.65 -29.69
N LYS A 178 -4.65 14.71 -30.49
CA LYS A 178 -4.63 14.72 -31.96
C LYS A 178 -3.70 15.80 -32.52
N HIS A 179 -3.44 16.85 -31.75
CA HIS A 179 -2.50 17.92 -32.09
C HIS A 179 -1.76 18.41 -30.83
N LEU A 180 -0.45 18.67 -30.94
CA LEU A 180 0.35 19.18 -29.81
C LEU A 180 -0.15 20.54 -29.26
N ASP A 181 -0.91 21.30 -30.07
CA ASP A 181 -1.59 22.51 -29.64
C ASP A 181 -2.65 22.27 -28.55
N GLU A 182 -3.23 21.07 -28.46
CA GLU A 182 -4.17 20.73 -27.38
C GLU A 182 -3.44 20.75 -26.03
N ILE A 183 -2.19 20.28 -25.99
CA ILE A 183 -1.31 20.41 -24.81
C ILE A 183 -0.97 21.88 -24.53
N ARG A 184 -0.63 22.67 -25.57
CA ARG A 184 -0.35 24.12 -25.42
C ARG A 184 -1.53 24.88 -24.83
N ASN A 185 -2.77 24.46 -25.13
CA ASN A 185 -4.02 25.12 -24.73
C ASN A 185 -4.58 24.67 -23.36
N ILE A 186 -4.01 23.67 -22.67
CA ILE A 186 -4.45 23.30 -21.32
C ILE A 186 -4.24 24.49 -20.36
N ALA A 187 -5.35 24.99 -19.80
CA ALA A 187 -5.34 26.13 -18.89
C ALA A 187 -4.62 25.83 -17.57
N ARG A 188 -3.88 26.82 -17.04
CA ARG A 188 -3.22 26.77 -15.73
C ARG A 188 -3.54 28.03 -14.92
N PRO A 189 -3.72 27.94 -13.59
CA PRO A 189 -3.63 26.74 -12.76
C PRO A 189 -4.81 25.77 -12.92
N ALA A 190 -4.52 24.47 -12.92
CA ALA A 190 -5.51 23.38 -12.93
C ALA A 190 -5.14 22.27 -11.93
N ASP A 191 -6.13 21.59 -11.37
CA ASP A 191 -5.92 20.28 -10.70
C ASP A 191 -6.01 19.15 -11.75
N ILE A 192 -5.59 17.93 -11.42
CA ILE A 192 -5.71 16.80 -12.36
C ILE A 192 -7.16 16.27 -12.32
N PRO A 193 -7.87 16.17 -13.46
CA PRO A 193 -9.20 15.56 -13.54
C PRO A 193 -9.12 14.02 -13.48
N ASP A 194 -10.24 13.36 -13.17
CA ASP A 194 -10.33 11.90 -13.11
C ASP A 194 -10.29 11.21 -14.51
N HIS A 195 -10.35 11.98 -15.61
CA HIS A 195 -10.34 11.50 -17.00
C HIS A 195 -9.98 12.63 -18.00
N GLY A 196 -9.71 12.24 -19.25
CA GLY A 196 -9.40 13.14 -20.38
C GLY A 196 -7.93 13.54 -20.47
N LEU A 197 -7.57 14.33 -21.47
CA LEU A 197 -6.18 14.63 -21.90
C LEU A 197 -5.19 14.92 -20.76
N LEU A 198 -5.56 15.79 -19.80
CA LEU A 198 -4.68 16.13 -18.67
C LEU A 198 -4.51 14.99 -17.66
N CYS A 199 -5.47 14.07 -17.56
CA CYS A 199 -5.32 12.84 -16.81
C CYS A 199 -4.35 11.89 -17.54
N ASP A 200 -4.58 11.69 -18.84
CA ASP A 200 -3.88 10.68 -19.63
C ASP A 200 -2.38 10.96 -19.81
N LEU A 201 -2.01 12.23 -20.04
CA LEU A 201 -0.61 12.69 -20.08
C LEU A 201 0.17 12.42 -18.77
N LEU A 202 -0.54 12.09 -17.70
CA LEU A 202 0.01 11.89 -16.34
C LEU A 202 -0.21 10.46 -15.80
N TRP A 203 -1.08 9.65 -16.41
CA TRP A 203 -1.49 8.33 -15.88
C TRP A 203 -1.50 7.17 -16.88
N SER A 204 -1.54 7.43 -18.20
CA SER A 204 -1.59 6.34 -19.19
C SER A 204 -0.26 5.59 -19.25
N ASP A 205 -0.31 4.30 -19.56
CA ASP A 205 0.86 3.40 -19.61
C ASP A 205 0.97 2.68 -20.98
N PRO A 206 2.19 2.44 -21.50
CA PRO A 206 2.38 1.54 -22.63
C PRO A 206 2.12 0.09 -22.21
N ASP A 207 1.43 -0.68 -23.05
CA ASP A 207 1.28 -2.13 -22.91
C ASP A 207 1.60 -2.83 -24.24
N LYS A 208 2.38 -3.90 -24.17
CA LYS A 208 2.89 -4.66 -25.34
C LYS A 208 1.95 -5.77 -25.77
N ASP A 209 1.05 -6.20 -24.89
CA ASP A 209 0.19 -7.36 -25.07
C ASP A 209 -1.21 -6.97 -25.61
N ILE A 210 -1.37 -5.69 -26.01
CA ILE A 210 -2.58 -5.11 -26.63
C ILE A 210 -2.30 -4.43 -27.98
N GLU A 211 -3.38 -4.20 -28.74
CA GLU A 211 -3.41 -3.37 -29.95
C GLU A 211 -4.41 -2.22 -29.72
N GLY A 212 -4.05 -0.99 -30.05
CA GLY A 212 -4.90 0.19 -29.85
C GLY A 212 -4.90 0.72 -28.41
N TRP A 213 -6.09 0.84 -27.82
CA TRP A 213 -6.30 1.39 -26.47
C TRP A 213 -6.97 0.35 -25.56
N GLY A 214 -6.45 0.18 -24.35
CA GLY A 214 -6.96 -0.75 -23.34
C GLY A 214 -7.36 -0.09 -22.03
N GLU A 215 -7.95 -0.90 -21.13
CA GLU A 215 -8.17 -0.49 -19.74
C GLU A 215 -6.82 -0.47 -18.97
N ASN A 216 -6.70 0.41 -17.98
CA ASN A 216 -5.50 0.53 -17.16
C ASN A 216 -5.71 -0.07 -15.76
N ASP A 217 -4.84 -1.01 -15.36
CA ASP A 217 -4.85 -1.69 -14.07
C ASP A 217 -4.82 -0.74 -12.85
N ARG A 218 -4.40 0.52 -13.03
CA ARG A 218 -4.44 1.58 -12.01
C ARG A 218 -5.87 2.06 -11.71
N GLY A 219 -6.85 1.73 -12.54
CA GLY A 219 -8.24 2.18 -12.43
C GLY A 219 -8.47 3.63 -12.85
N VAL A 220 -7.54 4.21 -13.61
CA VAL A 220 -7.54 5.59 -14.10
C VAL A 220 -6.79 5.65 -15.43
N SER A 221 -7.27 6.44 -16.38
CA SER A 221 -6.74 6.53 -17.75
C SER A 221 -6.73 5.17 -18.49
N TYR A 222 -5.89 5.06 -19.52
CA TYR A 222 -5.84 3.98 -20.50
C TYR A 222 -4.48 3.30 -20.54
N THR A 223 -4.41 2.11 -21.16
CA THR A 223 -3.19 1.53 -21.71
C THR A 223 -3.14 1.76 -23.22
N PHE A 224 -1.95 1.80 -23.82
CA PHE A 224 -1.79 1.97 -25.27
C PHE A 224 -0.76 1.01 -25.89
N GLY A 225 -1.12 0.47 -27.05
CA GLY A 225 -0.33 -0.52 -27.80
C GLY A 225 0.87 0.08 -28.55
N PRO A 226 1.79 -0.77 -29.06
CA PRO A 226 2.91 -0.32 -29.89
C PRO A 226 2.46 0.40 -31.16
N ASP A 227 1.33 -0.01 -31.73
CA ASP A 227 0.70 0.61 -32.90
C ASP A 227 0.33 2.07 -32.66
N LYS A 228 -0.09 2.45 -31.45
CA LYS A 228 -0.42 3.84 -31.10
C LYS A 228 0.81 4.71 -30.91
N VAL A 229 1.93 4.14 -30.49
CA VAL A 229 3.23 4.86 -30.50
C VAL A 229 3.68 5.10 -31.93
N GLU A 230 3.63 4.09 -32.80
CA GLU A 230 4.03 4.22 -34.21
C GLU A 230 3.13 5.21 -34.98
N GLU A 231 1.80 5.09 -34.86
CA GLU A 231 0.81 6.00 -35.46
C GLU A 231 1.05 7.46 -35.03
N PHE A 232 1.23 7.69 -33.72
CA PHE A 232 1.40 9.03 -33.17
C PHE A 232 2.69 9.69 -33.66
N LEU A 233 3.81 8.97 -33.63
CA LEU A 233 5.10 9.48 -34.08
C LEU A 233 5.12 9.79 -35.57
N GLN A 234 4.57 8.90 -36.41
CA GLN A 234 4.43 9.14 -37.85
C GLN A 234 3.51 10.32 -38.16
N THR A 235 2.45 10.54 -37.37
CA THR A 235 1.50 11.65 -37.54
C THR A 235 2.11 13.01 -37.19
N HIS A 236 3.13 13.04 -36.32
CA HIS A 236 3.73 14.27 -35.81
C HIS A 236 5.18 14.51 -36.24
N ASP A 237 5.74 13.67 -37.11
CA ASP A 237 7.16 13.67 -37.52
C ASP A 237 8.11 13.66 -36.30
N LEU A 238 7.84 12.79 -35.33
CA LEU A 238 8.62 12.61 -34.11
C LEU A 238 9.42 11.30 -34.15
N ASP A 239 10.57 11.25 -33.48
CA ASP A 239 11.44 10.06 -33.44
C ASP A 239 11.24 9.22 -32.16
N LEU A 240 10.90 9.85 -31.03
CA LEU A 240 10.89 9.22 -29.71
C LEU A 240 9.87 9.82 -28.74
N ILE A 241 9.18 8.96 -27.99
CA ILE A 241 8.46 9.34 -26.76
C ILE A 241 9.34 9.03 -25.54
N CYS A 242 9.52 9.99 -24.63
CA CYS A 242 10.20 9.78 -23.35
C CYS A 242 9.24 10.00 -22.18
N ARG A 243 9.08 8.99 -21.31
CA ARG A 243 8.10 9.01 -20.20
C ARG A 243 8.63 8.40 -18.91
N ALA A 244 7.86 8.42 -17.82
CA ALA A 244 8.30 7.96 -16.49
C ALA A 244 7.27 7.01 -15.83
N HIS A 245 6.82 7.23 -14.59
CA HIS A 245 5.59 6.66 -13.98
C HIS A 245 5.52 5.11 -13.78
N GLN A 246 6.47 4.34 -14.31
CA GLN A 246 6.62 2.89 -14.14
C GLN A 246 8.03 2.54 -13.64
N VAL A 247 8.10 1.68 -12.62
CA VAL A 247 9.38 1.15 -12.09
C VAL A 247 9.92 0.10 -13.06
N VAL A 248 11.10 0.37 -13.63
CA VAL A 248 11.79 -0.50 -14.61
C VAL A 248 13.17 -0.93 -14.10
N GLU A 249 13.62 -2.15 -14.42
CA GLU A 249 14.72 -2.82 -13.69
C GLU A 249 16.06 -2.08 -13.76
N ASP A 250 16.53 -1.71 -14.95
CA ASP A 250 17.78 -0.95 -15.14
C ASP A 250 17.59 0.58 -14.99
N GLY A 251 16.42 1.04 -14.53
CA GLY A 251 16.06 2.46 -14.44
C GLY A 251 15.68 3.11 -15.77
N TYR A 252 15.79 2.37 -16.89
CA TYR A 252 15.16 2.71 -18.16
C TYR A 252 14.69 1.43 -18.86
N GLU A 253 13.68 1.54 -19.73
CA GLU A 253 13.20 0.44 -20.58
C GLU A 253 12.70 0.97 -21.93
N PHE A 254 12.92 0.22 -23.01
CA PHE A 254 12.46 0.57 -24.36
C PHE A 254 11.20 -0.20 -24.75
N PHE A 255 10.25 0.50 -25.38
CA PHE A 255 9.00 -0.01 -25.92
C PHE A 255 8.90 0.28 -27.43
N ALA A 256 7.95 -0.35 -28.13
CA ALA A 256 7.65 -0.14 -29.55
C ALA A 256 8.91 0.02 -30.44
N ASN A 257 9.73 -1.04 -30.58
CA ASN A 257 10.96 -0.99 -31.38
C ASN A 257 11.95 0.15 -31.04
N ARG A 258 11.92 0.64 -29.78
CA ARG A 258 12.68 1.77 -29.22
C ARG A 258 12.11 3.17 -29.53
N GLN A 259 10.92 3.24 -30.10
CA GLN A 259 10.17 4.48 -30.35
C GLN A 259 9.56 5.10 -29.07
N LEU A 260 9.50 4.36 -27.96
CA LEU A 260 9.22 4.91 -26.64
C LEU A 260 10.27 4.43 -25.63
N VAL A 261 10.65 5.29 -24.69
CA VAL A 261 11.49 4.96 -23.54
C VAL A 261 10.85 5.41 -22.23
N THR A 262 10.78 4.48 -21.26
CA THR A 262 10.44 4.75 -19.86
C THR A 262 11.74 5.05 -19.12
N ILE A 263 11.78 6.13 -18.32
CA ILE A 263 12.88 6.51 -17.43
C ILE A 263 12.37 6.54 -15.99
N PHE A 264 13.08 5.90 -15.07
CA PHE A 264 12.78 5.93 -13.64
C PHE A 264 14.05 6.25 -12.86
N SER A 265 14.05 7.31 -12.04
CA SER A 265 15.30 7.86 -11.48
C SER A 265 15.53 7.54 -9.99
N ALA A 266 14.60 6.87 -9.31
CA ALA A 266 14.72 6.48 -7.90
C ALA A 266 15.19 5.01 -7.73
N PRO A 267 16.48 4.75 -7.43
CA PRO A 267 17.00 3.38 -7.25
C PRO A 267 16.51 2.71 -5.96
N ASN A 268 16.29 1.39 -6.01
CA ASN A 268 15.75 0.58 -4.91
C ASN A 268 14.46 1.25 -4.37
N TYR A 269 13.48 1.44 -5.26
CA TYR A 269 12.28 2.21 -4.99
C TYR A 269 11.53 1.71 -3.75
N CYS A 270 11.11 2.65 -2.88
CA CYS A 270 10.54 2.41 -1.54
C CYS A 270 11.41 1.59 -0.56
N GLY A 271 12.53 1.00 -1.01
CA GLY A 271 13.22 -0.09 -0.33
C GLY A 271 12.57 -1.46 -0.51
N GLU A 272 11.70 -1.61 -1.52
CA GLU A 272 10.93 -2.83 -1.83
C GLU A 272 11.32 -3.45 -3.17
N PHE A 273 11.71 -2.62 -4.15
CA PHE A 273 12.25 -3.01 -5.45
C PHE A 273 13.79 -3.03 -5.41
N ASP A 274 14.44 -3.79 -6.29
CA ASP A 274 15.92 -3.84 -6.46
C ASP A 274 16.38 -3.10 -7.73
N ASN A 275 15.52 -2.22 -8.27
CA ASN A 275 15.76 -1.48 -9.50
C ASN A 275 16.94 -0.51 -9.38
N ALA A 276 17.62 -0.24 -10.49
CA ALA A 276 18.43 0.96 -10.63
C ALA A 276 17.55 2.19 -10.92
N GLY A 277 18.11 3.38 -10.74
CA GLY A 277 17.59 4.59 -11.35
C GLY A 277 18.43 4.94 -12.58
N ALA A 278 17.88 5.60 -13.59
CA ALA A 278 18.66 6.14 -14.70
C ALA A 278 18.37 7.63 -14.95
N MET A 279 19.24 8.25 -15.75
CA MET A 279 18.92 9.43 -16.55
C MET A 279 19.26 9.15 -18.01
N MET A 280 18.51 9.72 -18.94
CA MET A 280 18.88 9.80 -20.35
C MET A 280 19.62 11.10 -20.60
N SER A 281 20.71 11.07 -21.36
CA SER A 281 21.43 12.25 -21.85
C SER A 281 21.26 12.29 -23.36
N VAL A 282 20.68 13.38 -23.85
CA VAL A 282 20.57 13.72 -25.27
C VAL A 282 21.67 14.73 -25.57
N ASP A 283 22.48 14.46 -26.59
CA ASP A 283 23.51 15.40 -27.07
C ASP A 283 23.05 16.18 -28.31
N ASP A 284 23.89 17.11 -28.77
CA ASP A 284 23.67 18.00 -29.93
C ASP A 284 23.38 17.26 -31.26
N SER A 285 23.53 15.92 -31.30
CA SER A 285 23.20 15.06 -32.44
C SER A 285 21.93 14.21 -32.23
N LEU A 286 21.18 14.49 -31.16
CA LEU A 286 20.09 13.69 -30.61
C LEU A 286 20.47 12.25 -30.21
N THR A 287 21.77 11.98 -30.04
CA THR A 287 22.24 10.66 -29.60
C THR A 287 21.88 10.43 -28.14
N CYS A 288 20.88 9.58 -27.91
CA CYS A 288 20.39 9.23 -26.58
C CYS A 288 21.29 8.19 -25.88
N SER A 289 21.81 8.53 -24.71
CA SER A 289 22.69 7.68 -23.89
C SER A 289 22.24 7.60 -22.43
N PHE A 290 22.44 6.47 -21.75
CA PHE A 290 21.89 6.22 -20.41
C PHE A 290 22.96 6.19 -19.33
N GLN A 291 22.75 6.93 -18.23
CA GLN A 291 23.62 6.92 -17.06
C GLN A 291 22.89 6.23 -15.89
N ILE A 292 23.27 4.98 -15.59
CA ILE A 292 22.58 4.10 -14.63
C ILE A 292 23.15 4.28 -13.21
N LEU A 293 22.31 4.73 -12.29
CA LEU A 293 22.57 4.90 -10.86
C LEU A 293 22.08 3.66 -10.08
N LYS A 294 22.96 2.68 -9.87
CA LYS A 294 22.62 1.47 -9.07
C LYS A 294 22.34 1.79 -7.60
N ALA A 295 21.55 0.92 -6.95
CA ALA A 295 21.24 1.00 -5.53
C ALA A 295 22.51 1.01 -4.64
N SER A 296 22.47 1.73 -3.52
CA SER A 296 23.68 1.95 -2.70
C SER A 296 23.85 0.83 -1.66
N GLU A 297 24.89 0.00 -1.81
CA GLU A 297 25.17 -1.13 -0.92
C GLU A 297 25.12 -0.77 0.58
N LYS A 298 24.35 -1.53 1.35
CA LYS A 298 24.37 -1.55 2.82
C LYS A 298 25.40 -2.57 3.30
N LYS A 299 26.63 -2.13 3.62
CA LYS A 299 27.64 -3.02 4.22
C LYS A 299 27.13 -3.58 5.56
N GLY A 300 26.92 -4.90 5.61
CA GLY A 300 26.57 -5.61 6.84
C GLY A 300 27.75 -5.61 7.82
N ASN A 301 27.52 -5.12 9.04
CA ASN A 301 28.59 -4.85 10.00
C ASN A 301 29.02 -6.10 10.79
N PHE A 302 29.63 -7.07 10.11
CA PHE A 302 30.16 -8.31 10.71
C PHE A 302 31.57 -8.12 11.31
N GLY A 303 31.63 -7.66 12.55
CA GLY A 303 32.87 -7.64 13.33
C GLY A 303 33.24 -9.01 13.88
N PHE A 304 34.34 -9.61 13.40
CA PHE A 304 34.88 -10.87 13.93
C PHE A 304 35.86 -10.61 15.09
N GLY A 305 35.54 -11.14 16.28
CA GLY A 305 36.47 -11.27 17.42
C GLY A 305 36.79 -12.73 17.73
N LYS A 306 38.02 -13.05 18.15
CA LYS A 306 38.50 -14.43 18.38
C LYS A 306 38.73 -14.74 19.88
N ASN A 307 38.21 -15.90 20.31
CA ASN A 307 38.70 -16.76 21.43
C ASN A 307 38.75 -16.17 22.86
N ALA A 308 38.66 -16.94 23.97
CA ALA A 308 38.18 -18.30 24.30
C ALA A 308 38.13 -18.41 25.86
N GLY A 309 37.51 -19.37 26.55
CA GLY A 309 36.74 -20.57 26.16
C GLY A 309 37.02 -21.74 27.12
N ARG A 310 36.00 -22.36 27.75
CA ARG A 310 36.16 -23.52 28.68
C ARG A 310 35.01 -24.54 28.59
N ARG A 311 35.26 -25.73 29.16
CA ARG A 311 34.45 -26.97 29.16
C ARG A 311 33.23 -26.86 30.11
N GLY A 312 32.12 -27.60 29.98
CA GLY A 312 31.70 -28.59 28.96
C GLY A 312 30.86 -29.74 29.57
N THR A 313 29.73 -30.12 28.95
CA THR A 313 28.83 -31.22 29.40
C THR A 313 28.14 -31.94 28.22
N PRO A 314 27.76 -33.24 28.33
CA PRO A 314 27.27 -34.05 27.19
C PRO A 314 25.79 -33.80 26.78
N PRO A 315 25.34 -34.30 25.61
CA PRO A 315 24.12 -33.84 24.96
C PRO A 315 22.83 -34.51 25.43
N ARG A 316 21.74 -33.71 25.49
CA ARG A 316 20.38 -34.22 25.27
C ARG A 316 19.98 -34.00 23.80
N LYS A 317 19.24 -34.95 23.23
CA LYS A 317 18.74 -34.87 21.86
C LYS A 317 17.82 -33.65 21.71
N ALA A 318 18.18 -32.73 20.81
CA ALA A 318 17.26 -31.77 20.24
C ALA A 318 16.90 -32.25 18.83
N GLU A 319 15.61 -32.36 18.53
CA GLU A 319 15.15 -32.70 17.17
C GLU A 319 15.31 -31.51 16.22
N ASP A 320 15.49 -31.78 14.93
CA ASP A 320 15.25 -30.78 13.89
C ASP A 320 13.77 -30.34 13.92
N LYS A 321 13.56 -29.05 14.14
CA LYS A 321 12.46 -28.30 13.50
C LYS A 321 12.92 -26.92 13.03
N SER A 322 13.40 -26.89 11.80
CA SER A 322 13.37 -25.75 10.87
C SER A 322 11.98 -25.07 10.74
N LYS A 323 11.93 -23.99 9.94
CA LYS A 323 10.74 -23.20 9.47
C LYS A 323 10.35 -22.00 10.37
N LYS A 324 10.57 -20.77 9.88
CA LYS A 324 9.66 -19.94 9.02
C LYS A 324 8.14 -20.15 9.16
N LEU A 325 7.21 -19.21 8.88
CA LEU A 325 7.07 -17.72 8.85
C LEU A 325 5.55 -17.43 8.53
N CYS A 326 4.98 -16.20 8.60
CA CYS A 326 3.51 -16.00 8.40
C CYS A 326 3.09 -14.63 7.79
N PHE A 327 1.84 -14.51 7.28
CA PHE A 327 1.23 -13.30 6.66
C PHE A 327 -0.34 -13.40 6.52
N VAL A 328 -0.99 -12.51 5.73
CA VAL A 328 -2.45 -12.22 5.65
C VAL A 328 -3.02 -12.38 4.20
N CYS A 329 -4.36 -12.41 4.01
CA CYS A 329 -5.08 -13.02 2.86
C CYS A 329 -6.33 -12.21 2.38
N SER A 330 -6.67 -12.26 1.07
CA SER A 330 -7.97 -11.83 0.47
C SER A 330 -8.29 -12.60 -0.85
N MET A 331 -9.58 -12.77 -1.25
CA MET A 331 -9.97 -13.64 -2.39
C MET A 331 -11.30 -13.31 -3.12
N PHE A 332 -11.54 -13.94 -4.28
CA PHE A 332 -12.62 -13.68 -5.28
C PHE A 332 -13.33 -14.97 -5.78
N LEU A 333 -14.48 -14.84 -6.47
CA LEU A 333 -15.11 -15.92 -7.29
C LEU A 333 -16.11 -15.36 -8.35
N GLY A 334 -16.48 -16.17 -9.36
CA GLY A 334 -17.36 -15.82 -10.51
C GLY A 334 -18.48 -16.84 -10.82
N SER A 335 -19.25 -16.62 -11.89
CA SER A 335 -20.58 -17.25 -12.14
C SER A 335 -20.76 -17.85 -13.56
N ARG A 336 -21.81 -18.68 -13.75
CA ARG A 336 -21.98 -19.62 -14.89
C ARG A 336 -22.22 -19.01 -16.28
N HIS A 337 -22.49 -17.71 -16.42
CA HIS A 337 -22.83 -17.14 -17.74
C HIS A 337 -21.61 -16.98 -18.68
N LEU A 338 -20.38 -17.07 -18.14
CA LEU A 338 -19.12 -17.01 -18.87
C LEU A 338 -18.47 -18.40 -18.94
N LEU A 339 -18.86 -19.19 -19.94
CA LEU A 339 -18.38 -20.58 -20.13
C LEU A 339 -17.66 -20.78 -21.49
N ASN A 340 -16.95 -19.75 -21.99
CA ASN A 340 -16.21 -19.83 -23.25
C ASN A 340 -14.90 -19.02 -23.36
N GLN A 341 -14.54 -18.16 -22.38
CA GLN A 341 -13.24 -17.49 -22.35
C GLN A 341 -12.73 -17.27 -20.90
N LEU A 342 -11.95 -18.24 -20.39
CA LEU A 342 -11.08 -18.07 -19.22
C LEU A 342 -9.81 -18.92 -19.42
N ASN A 343 -8.73 -18.28 -19.85
CA ASN A 343 -7.40 -18.91 -19.92
C ASN A 343 -6.71 -18.92 -18.54
N LEU A 344 -5.74 -19.82 -18.36
CA LEU A 344 -4.99 -20.05 -17.11
C LEU A 344 -4.39 -18.79 -16.46
N SER A 345 -4.11 -17.74 -17.26
CA SER A 345 -3.41 -16.51 -16.85
C SER A 345 -3.98 -15.87 -15.59
N ASN A 346 -5.31 -15.73 -15.49
CA ASN A 346 -5.95 -15.03 -14.36
C ASN A 346 -5.89 -15.83 -13.06
N CYS A 347 -5.82 -17.16 -13.14
CA CYS A 347 -5.55 -18.03 -11.99
C CYS A 347 -4.07 -18.02 -11.56
N LEU A 348 -3.16 -17.51 -12.40
CA LEU A 348 -1.73 -17.42 -12.11
C LEU A 348 -1.33 -16.04 -11.56
N LEU A 349 -1.96 -14.96 -12.04
CA LEU A 349 -1.63 -13.59 -11.65
C LEU A 349 -2.01 -13.29 -10.18
N LEU A 350 -3.24 -13.63 -9.80
CA LEU A 350 -3.74 -13.55 -8.41
C LEU A 350 -2.92 -14.41 -7.43
N LEU A 351 -2.23 -15.41 -7.96
CA LEU A 351 -1.41 -16.37 -7.25
C LEU A 351 -0.02 -15.81 -6.92
N LEU A 352 0.59 -15.14 -7.91
CA LEU A 352 1.94 -14.58 -7.82
C LEU A 352 2.00 -13.36 -6.90
N LEU A 353 1.01 -12.46 -6.99
CA LEU A 353 0.91 -11.24 -6.18
C LEU A 353 0.90 -11.54 -4.66
N TRP A 354 0.43 -12.72 -4.28
CA TRP A 354 0.29 -13.20 -2.91
C TRP A 354 1.58 -13.82 -2.32
N ILE A 355 2.52 -14.28 -3.13
CA ILE A 355 3.74 -14.97 -2.66
C ILE A 355 4.71 -14.02 -1.95
N THR A 356 4.68 -12.72 -2.32
CA THR A 356 5.46 -11.64 -1.70
C THR A 356 5.13 -11.52 -0.20
N LEU A 357 3.86 -11.67 0.14
CA LEU A 357 3.34 -11.69 1.52
C LEU A 357 3.54 -13.08 2.16
N ALA A 358 4.80 -13.52 2.29
CA ALA A 358 5.18 -14.74 3.00
C ALA A 358 6.42 -14.57 3.92
N ARG A 359 6.88 -13.32 4.13
CA ARG A 359 8.18 -12.98 4.75
C ARG A 359 8.17 -12.20 6.11
N ALA A 360 7.08 -12.17 6.89
CA ALA A 360 7.06 -11.63 8.26
C ALA A 360 7.23 -12.69 9.38
N ARG A 361 7.92 -12.36 10.50
CA ARG A 361 8.13 -13.29 11.64
C ARG A 361 8.13 -12.62 13.03
N ALA A 362 7.59 -13.38 13.99
CA ALA A 362 7.55 -13.18 15.45
C ALA A 362 6.51 -12.12 15.89
N VAL A 363 5.72 -12.34 16.95
CA VAL A 363 5.84 -13.30 18.07
C VAL A 363 4.53 -14.07 18.30
N ALA A 364 4.56 -15.41 18.33
CA ALA A 364 3.42 -16.28 18.71
C ALA A 364 3.90 -17.69 19.12
N GLN A 365 3.11 -18.43 19.92
CA GLN A 365 3.46 -19.81 20.34
C GLN A 365 2.93 -20.90 19.39
N LYS A 366 1.71 -20.75 18.83
CA LYS A 366 1.18 -21.65 17.80
C LYS A 366 0.33 -20.86 16.80
N ILE A 367 0.61 -21.05 15.51
CA ILE A 367 -0.22 -20.58 14.40
C ILE A 367 -0.40 -21.75 13.42
N SER A 368 -1.60 -21.91 12.87
CA SER A 368 -1.89 -22.86 11.77
C SER A 368 -2.83 -22.18 10.77
N ALA A 369 -2.48 -22.20 9.48
CA ALA A 369 -3.28 -21.65 8.38
C ALA A 369 -3.42 -22.73 7.31
N ILE A 370 -4.66 -23.08 6.95
CA ILE A 370 -4.96 -24.22 6.06
C ILE A 370 -6.05 -23.81 5.06
N ASN A 371 -5.81 -24.17 3.79
CA ASN A 371 -6.68 -23.86 2.66
C ASN A 371 -7.43 -25.13 2.21
N GLY A 372 -8.62 -24.96 1.64
CA GLY A 372 -9.37 -26.03 1.00
C GLY A 372 -10.18 -25.53 -0.20
N ILE A 373 -10.32 -26.39 -1.19
CA ILE A 373 -11.03 -26.14 -2.46
C ILE A 373 -11.84 -27.40 -2.80
N TRP A 374 -13.16 -27.24 -2.86
CA TRP A 374 -14.11 -28.30 -3.17
C TRP A 374 -14.83 -27.96 -4.47
N VAL A 375 -14.81 -28.86 -5.45
CA VAL A 375 -15.31 -28.62 -6.82
C VAL A 375 -16.39 -29.63 -7.15
N GLU A 376 -17.45 -29.20 -7.86
CA GLU A 376 -18.50 -30.08 -8.35
C GLU A 376 -17.90 -31.22 -9.22
N GLN A 377 -18.13 -32.47 -8.80
CA GLN A 377 -17.53 -33.67 -9.39
C GLN A 377 -17.81 -33.87 -10.88
N SER A 378 -18.94 -33.34 -11.37
CA SER A 378 -19.32 -33.40 -12.79
C SER A 378 -18.66 -32.33 -13.67
N LEU A 379 -17.77 -31.50 -13.11
CA LEU A 379 -16.87 -30.64 -13.88
C LEU A 379 -15.54 -31.37 -14.16
N PRO A 380 -14.93 -31.19 -15.35
CA PRO A 380 -13.62 -31.76 -15.63
C PRO A 380 -12.57 -31.17 -14.70
N THR A 381 -11.73 -32.02 -14.10
CA THR A 381 -10.59 -31.57 -13.29
C THR A 381 -9.46 -31.11 -14.22
N ASP A 382 -9.11 -29.83 -14.17
CA ASP A 382 -7.78 -29.40 -14.63
C ASP A 382 -6.73 -29.94 -13.66
N HIS A 383 -5.96 -30.92 -14.13
CA HIS A 383 -4.85 -31.51 -13.38
C HIS A 383 -3.77 -30.47 -13.04
N SER A 384 -3.61 -29.43 -13.85
CA SER A 384 -2.66 -28.34 -13.64
C SER A 384 -3.05 -27.51 -12.41
N LEU A 385 -4.31 -27.03 -12.37
CA LEU A 385 -4.89 -26.33 -11.22
C LEU A 385 -4.88 -27.19 -9.95
N LYS A 386 -5.20 -28.49 -10.06
CA LYS A 386 -5.13 -29.41 -8.91
C LYS A 386 -3.71 -29.51 -8.36
N ASP A 387 -2.73 -29.82 -9.20
CA ASP A 387 -1.31 -29.94 -8.81
C ASP A 387 -0.80 -28.63 -8.20
N LEU A 388 -1.19 -27.49 -8.77
CA LEU A 388 -0.85 -26.16 -8.28
C LEU A 388 -1.39 -25.95 -6.85
N MET A 389 -2.67 -26.22 -6.62
CA MET A 389 -3.33 -26.05 -5.32
C MET A 389 -2.79 -27.01 -4.25
N GLU A 390 -2.59 -28.28 -4.57
CA GLU A 390 -2.09 -29.29 -3.62
C GLU A 390 -0.58 -29.10 -3.33
N LYS A 391 0.26 -28.88 -4.34
CA LYS A 391 1.72 -28.88 -4.19
C LYS A 391 2.28 -27.51 -3.78
N SER A 392 1.72 -26.42 -4.31
CA SER A 392 2.21 -25.06 -4.03
C SER A 392 1.45 -24.39 -2.88
N PHE A 393 0.11 -24.46 -2.88
CA PHE A 393 -0.74 -23.79 -1.87
C PHE A 393 -1.09 -24.68 -0.68
N LYS A 394 -0.75 -25.97 -0.75
CA LYS A 394 -1.02 -26.99 0.27
C LYS A 394 -2.50 -27.02 0.67
N ALA A 395 -3.36 -26.72 -0.28
CA ALA A 395 -4.79 -26.75 -0.12
C ALA A 395 -5.28 -28.20 -0.20
N THR A 396 -6.29 -28.53 0.60
CA THR A 396 -7.07 -29.76 0.39
C THR A 396 -7.91 -29.60 -0.86
N PHE A 397 -7.59 -30.31 -1.95
CA PHE A 397 -8.41 -30.35 -3.15
C PHE A 397 -9.34 -31.57 -3.12
N ALA A 398 -10.63 -31.36 -3.34
CA ALA A 398 -11.62 -32.43 -3.43
C ALA A 398 -12.63 -32.19 -4.56
N GLN A 399 -13.00 -33.26 -5.27
CA GLN A 399 -14.24 -33.28 -6.06
C GLN A 399 -15.37 -33.83 -5.19
N VAL A 400 -16.54 -33.18 -5.24
CA VAL A 400 -17.71 -33.48 -4.38
C VAL A 400 -19.01 -33.31 -5.16
N ASP A 401 -20.06 -33.99 -4.72
CA ASP A 401 -21.39 -33.95 -5.33
C ASP A 401 -22.24 -32.82 -4.72
N PHE A 402 -22.11 -31.60 -5.23
CA PHE A 402 -23.00 -30.51 -4.81
C PHE A 402 -24.41 -30.73 -5.37
N ARG A 403 -24.55 -31.25 -6.60
CA ARG A 403 -25.85 -31.44 -7.28
C ARG A 403 -26.85 -32.29 -6.49
N PHE A 404 -26.40 -33.39 -5.89
CA PHE A 404 -27.26 -34.38 -5.22
C PHE A 404 -26.96 -34.56 -3.73
N LYS A 405 -25.79 -34.14 -3.23
CA LYS A 405 -25.36 -34.32 -1.83
C LYS A 405 -24.96 -33.02 -1.12
N ALA A 406 -25.41 -31.86 -1.61
CA ALA A 406 -25.09 -30.53 -1.08
C ALA A 406 -25.00 -30.41 0.46
N GLU A 407 -26.00 -30.95 1.16
CA GLU A 407 -26.12 -30.85 2.62
C GLU A 407 -25.17 -31.81 3.37
N GLU A 408 -24.84 -32.97 2.79
CA GLU A 408 -23.77 -33.84 3.29
C GLU A 408 -22.42 -33.12 3.17
N VAL A 409 -22.13 -32.58 1.99
CA VAL A 409 -20.90 -31.81 1.69
C VAL A 409 -20.77 -30.58 2.58
N ARG A 410 -21.88 -29.88 2.89
CA ARG A 410 -21.91 -28.78 3.86
C ARG A 410 -21.46 -29.25 5.26
N CYS A 411 -21.89 -30.42 5.69
CA CYS A 411 -21.50 -30.99 6.98
C CYS A 411 -20.01 -31.37 7.01
N GLU A 412 -19.47 -31.89 5.89
CA GLU A 412 -18.04 -32.17 5.74
C GLU A 412 -17.18 -30.88 5.77
N LEU A 413 -17.61 -29.82 5.08
CA LEU A 413 -16.99 -28.49 5.09
C LEU A 413 -16.94 -27.89 6.51
N ASN A 414 -18.04 -28.00 7.26
CA ASN A 414 -18.11 -27.56 8.66
C ASN A 414 -17.19 -28.39 9.57
N LYS A 415 -17.17 -29.71 9.40
CA LYS A 415 -16.27 -30.61 10.15
C LYS A 415 -14.80 -30.28 9.86
N TRP A 416 -14.43 -30.06 8.61
CA TRP A 416 -13.08 -29.62 8.23
C TRP A 416 -12.70 -28.30 8.91
N ALA A 417 -13.59 -27.30 8.91
CA ALA A 417 -13.36 -26.03 9.59
C ALA A 417 -13.21 -26.21 11.12
N SER A 418 -13.98 -27.13 11.71
CA SER A 418 -13.86 -27.51 13.12
C SER A 418 -12.48 -28.09 13.43
N ASP A 419 -12.05 -29.07 12.64
CA ASP A 419 -10.80 -29.78 12.85
C ASP A 419 -9.59 -28.83 12.70
N GLN A 420 -9.56 -27.99 11.66
CA GLN A 420 -8.47 -27.00 11.47
C GLN A 420 -8.45 -25.91 12.55
N THR A 421 -9.61 -25.59 13.17
CA THR A 421 -9.73 -24.57 14.23
C THR A 421 -9.66 -25.15 15.65
N ASN A 422 -9.28 -26.43 15.80
CA ASN A 422 -9.19 -27.15 17.09
C ASN A 422 -10.54 -27.13 17.85
N GLY A 423 -11.66 -27.26 17.12
CA GLY A 423 -13.03 -27.33 17.66
C GLY A 423 -13.68 -25.98 18.00
N LEU A 424 -13.04 -24.85 17.69
CA LEU A 424 -13.57 -23.51 17.99
C LEU A 424 -14.63 -23.03 16.98
N ILE A 425 -14.54 -23.46 15.71
CA ILE A 425 -15.51 -23.09 14.67
C ILE A 425 -16.14 -24.37 14.10
N LYS A 426 -17.19 -24.84 14.77
CA LYS A 426 -17.90 -26.08 14.40
C LYS A 426 -18.83 -25.91 13.20
N ASP A 427 -19.47 -24.74 13.10
CA ASP A 427 -20.47 -24.45 12.08
C ASP A 427 -20.09 -23.16 11.35
N LEU A 428 -19.42 -23.28 10.21
CA LEU A 428 -19.01 -22.15 9.37
C LEU A 428 -20.11 -21.79 8.35
N LEU A 429 -20.70 -22.81 7.74
CA LEU A 429 -21.75 -22.74 6.72
C LEU A 429 -23.10 -23.16 7.33
N PRO A 430 -24.13 -22.28 7.36
CA PRO A 430 -25.46 -22.61 7.88
C PRO A 430 -26.25 -23.52 6.92
N PRO A 431 -27.25 -24.30 7.39
CA PRO A 431 -28.07 -25.16 6.54
C PRO A 431 -28.60 -24.45 5.29
N GLY A 432 -28.50 -25.11 4.13
CA GLY A 432 -28.94 -24.56 2.83
C GLY A 432 -28.01 -23.54 2.17
N SER A 433 -26.92 -23.09 2.81
CA SER A 433 -25.90 -22.22 2.19
C SER A 433 -25.09 -22.90 1.07
N VAL A 434 -25.10 -24.23 1.03
CA VAL A 434 -24.60 -25.06 -0.06
C VAL A 434 -25.81 -25.78 -0.66
N ASN A 435 -25.95 -25.77 -1.98
CA ASN A 435 -27.11 -26.33 -2.67
C ASN A 435 -26.72 -26.93 -4.03
N ARG A 436 -27.69 -27.50 -4.76
CA ARG A 436 -27.51 -28.18 -6.06
C ARG A 436 -26.94 -27.32 -7.20
N GLU A 437 -26.96 -26.00 -7.05
CA GLU A 437 -26.46 -25.04 -8.04
C GLU A 437 -25.03 -24.59 -7.73
N THR A 438 -24.54 -24.81 -6.50
CA THR A 438 -23.14 -24.63 -6.09
C THR A 438 -22.19 -25.41 -7.00
N ILE A 439 -21.17 -24.75 -7.54
CA ILE A 439 -20.14 -25.36 -8.41
C ILE A 439 -18.78 -25.52 -7.72
N GLN A 440 -18.50 -24.69 -6.73
CA GLN A 440 -17.22 -24.64 -6.04
C GLN A 440 -17.39 -23.99 -4.67
N VAL A 441 -16.62 -24.44 -3.68
CA VAL A 441 -16.46 -23.80 -2.38
C VAL A 441 -14.96 -23.65 -2.10
N TYR A 442 -14.54 -22.46 -1.65
CA TYR A 442 -13.23 -22.24 -1.06
C TYR A 442 -13.38 -22.02 0.44
N GLY A 443 -12.50 -22.64 1.21
CA GLY A 443 -12.41 -22.48 2.66
C GLY A 443 -10.99 -22.09 3.07
N ASN A 444 -10.88 -21.09 3.94
CA ASN A 444 -9.64 -20.81 4.67
C ASN A 444 -9.93 -20.87 6.18
N ALA A 445 -9.04 -21.55 6.91
CA ALA A 445 -9.11 -21.68 8.35
C ALA A 445 -7.76 -21.28 8.99
N LEU A 446 -7.83 -20.40 9.99
CA LEU A 446 -6.70 -19.88 10.75
C LEU A 446 -6.92 -20.12 12.25
N TYR A 447 -5.91 -20.69 12.92
CA TYR A 447 -5.86 -20.87 14.36
C TYR A 447 -4.62 -20.17 14.94
N PHE A 448 -4.82 -19.38 15.99
CA PHE A 448 -3.80 -18.63 16.72
C PHE A 448 -3.86 -18.94 18.22
N LYS A 449 -2.70 -19.14 18.85
CA LYS A 449 -2.57 -19.12 20.30
C LYS A 449 -1.31 -18.36 20.73
N GLY A 450 -1.53 -17.30 21.50
CA GLY A 450 -0.49 -16.48 22.12
C GLY A 450 -0.65 -16.46 23.64
N ALA A 451 0.44 -16.68 24.37
CA ALA A 451 0.49 -16.41 25.80
C ALA A 451 0.74 -14.91 26.05
N TRP A 452 0.24 -14.37 27.15
CA TRP A 452 0.72 -13.09 27.65
C TRP A 452 2.19 -13.24 28.05
N ALA A 453 3.09 -12.39 27.54
CA ALA A 453 4.50 -12.44 27.95
C ALA A 453 4.77 -11.77 29.32
N ILE A 454 3.72 -11.23 29.97
CA ILE A 454 3.56 -11.18 31.43
C ILE A 454 2.09 -11.58 31.74
N PRO A 455 1.83 -12.80 32.27
CA PRO A 455 0.48 -13.24 32.65
C PRO A 455 -0.17 -12.40 33.77
N PHE A 456 -1.50 -12.41 33.84
CA PHE A 456 -2.22 -11.77 34.94
C PHE A 456 -2.08 -12.60 36.22
N HIS A 457 -1.78 -11.95 37.34
CA HIS A 457 -1.79 -12.61 38.65
C HIS A 457 -3.22 -13.00 39.02
N LYS A 458 -3.54 -14.29 39.03
CA LYS A 458 -4.86 -14.86 39.36
C LYS A 458 -5.42 -14.39 40.70
N SER A 459 -4.55 -14.13 41.69
CA SER A 459 -4.90 -13.54 43.00
C SER A 459 -5.38 -12.09 42.95
N CYS A 460 -5.13 -11.37 41.84
CA CYS A 460 -5.56 -9.99 41.61
C CYS A 460 -6.82 -9.90 40.75
N THR A 461 -7.29 -11.02 40.19
CA THR A 461 -8.55 -11.10 39.46
C THR A 461 -9.71 -11.07 40.45
N THR A 462 -10.60 -10.08 40.35
CA THR A 462 -11.70 -9.89 41.30
C THR A 462 -13.02 -9.61 40.59
N ASN A 463 -14.15 -10.01 41.19
CA ASN A 463 -15.45 -9.68 40.63
C ASN A 463 -15.73 -8.17 40.76
N LYS A 464 -16.28 -7.59 39.69
CA LYS A 464 -16.79 -6.22 39.59
C LYS A 464 -18.02 -6.19 38.70
N GLU A 465 -18.89 -5.22 38.95
CA GLU A 465 -20.03 -4.92 38.08
C GLU A 465 -19.58 -4.59 36.65
N PHE A 466 -20.27 -5.15 35.67
CA PHE A 466 -20.26 -4.76 34.26
C PHE A 466 -21.69 -4.44 33.84
N HIS A 467 -21.91 -3.32 33.15
CA HIS A 467 -23.24 -2.82 32.79
C HIS A 467 -23.67 -3.25 31.38
N LEU A 468 -24.94 -3.63 31.22
CA LEU A 468 -25.52 -4.09 29.97
C LEU A 468 -26.33 -2.98 29.27
N LEU A 469 -26.66 -3.19 27.98
CA LEU A 469 -27.40 -2.22 27.15
C LEU A 469 -28.80 -1.87 27.69
N ASP A 470 -29.43 -2.77 28.44
CA ASP A 470 -30.75 -2.58 29.05
C ASP A 470 -30.70 -1.80 30.38
N GLY A 471 -29.51 -1.38 30.82
CA GLY A 471 -29.28 -0.69 32.09
C GLY A 471 -29.07 -1.62 33.29
N SER A 472 -29.18 -2.93 33.12
CA SER A 472 -28.84 -3.91 34.17
C SER A 472 -27.32 -4.06 34.34
N HIS A 473 -26.90 -4.87 35.32
CA HIS A 473 -25.49 -5.16 35.57
C HIS A 473 -25.25 -6.63 35.91
N THR A 474 -24.04 -7.11 35.67
CA THR A 474 -23.60 -8.49 35.90
C THR A 474 -22.19 -8.50 36.47
N ASP A 475 -21.95 -9.30 37.52
CA ASP A 475 -20.60 -9.43 38.10
C ASP A 475 -19.67 -10.22 37.18
N LYS A 476 -18.53 -9.61 36.85
CA LYS A 476 -17.48 -10.20 36.01
C LYS A 476 -16.15 -10.23 36.73
N ALA A 477 -15.43 -11.35 36.56
CA ALA A 477 -14.05 -11.48 36.98
C ALA A 477 -13.17 -10.54 36.14
N MET A 478 -12.82 -9.38 36.69
CA MET A 478 -11.92 -8.40 36.09
C MET A 478 -10.49 -8.78 36.43
N MET A 479 -9.68 -9.02 35.39
CA MET A 479 -8.25 -9.28 35.50
C MET A 479 -7.54 -7.93 35.60
N ILE A 480 -6.68 -7.77 36.62
CA ILE A 480 -6.01 -6.51 36.96
C ILE A 480 -4.49 -6.68 36.81
N SER A 481 -3.84 -5.76 36.11
CA SER A 481 -2.37 -5.71 35.98
C SER A 481 -1.82 -4.37 36.46
N THR A 482 -0.64 -4.41 37.06
CA THR A 482 0.14 -3.26 37.55
C THR A 482 1.46 -3.08 36.77
N VAL A 483 1.67 -3.81 35.67
CA VAL A 483 2.89 -3.74 34.84
C VAL A 483 2.53 -3.60 33.35
N ASN A 484 2.88 -2.45 32.76
CA ASN A 484 2.42 -2.03 31.43
C ASN A 484 3.43 -2.32 30.30
N ILE A 485 3.33 -3.48 29.60
CA ILE A 485 4.22 -3.77 28.44
C ILE A 485 3.58 -4.49 27.23
N TYR A 486 2.26 -4.39 26.97
CA TYR A 486 1.66 -4.88 25.71
C TYR A 486 0.65 -3.89 25.11
N SER A 487 0.57 -3.86 23.78
CA SER A 487 -0.35 -3.01 23.01
C SER A 487 -1.58 -3.81 22.60
N MET A 488 -2.74 -3.44 23.16
CA MET A 488 -4.04 -3.97 22.75
C MET A 488 -5.01 -2.80 22.65
N TYR A 489 -5.60 -2.59 21.47
CA TYR A 489 -6.33 -1.37 21.15
C TYR A 489 -7.83 -1.60 21.33
N PHE A 490 -8.32 -1.27 22.51
CA PHE A 490 -9.74 -1.26 22.78
C PHE A 490 -10.35 0.11 22.45
N TYR A 491 -11.59 0.12 21.97
CA TYR A 491 -12.34 1.32 21.59
C TYR A 491 -13.73 1.27 22.23
N LEU A 492 -14.10 2.37 22.85
CA LEU A 492 -15.36 2.55 23.57
C LEU A 492 -16.05 3.86 23.14
N PRO A 493 -17.36 3.97 23.39
CA PRO A 493 -18.09 5.21 23.34
C PRO A 493 -18.12 5.93 24.71
N ASP A 494 -18.37 7.25 24.72
CA ASP A 494 -18.54 8.06 25.94
C ASP A 494 -19.81 7.71 26.73
N LYS A 495 -20.67 6.82 26.19
CA LYS A 495 -22.02 6.51 26.68
C LYS A 495 -22.34 5.04 26.50
N LYS A 496 -23.07 4.45 27.44
CA LYS A 496 -23.44 3.02 27.48
C LYS A 496 -24.17 2.50 26.22
N ASP A 497 -24.82 3.39 25.46
CA ASP A 497 -25.54 3.12 24.21
C ASP A 497 -24.76 3.46 22.92
N GLY A 498 -23.63 4.18 23.02
CA GLY A 498 -22.98 4.85 21.88
C GLY A 498 -22.20 3.95 20.91
N LEU A 499 -22.23 2.62 21.06
CA LEU A 499 -21.37 1.70 20.29
C LEU A 499 -21.69 1.69 18.79
N ASP A 500 -22.97 1.79 18.40
CA ASP A 500 -23.36 1.92 16.98
C ASP A 500 -22.76 3.20 16.37
N MET A 501 -22.88 4.34 17.06
CA MET A 501 -22.23 5.60 16.66
C MET A 501 -20.70 5.53 16.63
N LEU A 502 -20.07 4.75 17.51
CA LEU A 502 -18.61 4.58 17.47
C LEU A 502 -18.19 3.85 16.18
N VAL A 503 -18.78 2.67 15.93
CA VAL A 503 -18.53 1.83 14.74
C VAL A 503 -18.77 2.64 13.47
N ARG A 504 -19.88 3.36 13.41
CA ARG A 504 -20.31 4.20 12.30
C ARG A 504 -19.32 5.30 11.89
N LYS A 505 -18.42 5.82 12.75
CA LYS A 505 -17.32 6.70 12.25
C LYS A 505 -16.03 5.98 11.95
N MET A 506 -15.82 4.78 12.49
CA MET A 506 -14.69 3.96 12.04
C MET A 506 -14.81 3.67 10.55
N THR A 507 -16.04 3.44 10.08
CA THR A 507 -16.40 3.27 8.66
C THR A 507 -16.47 4.59 7.89
N SER A 508 -17.01 5.68 8.47
CA SER A 508 -17.27 6.93 7.72
C SER A 508 -16.17 7.99 7.74
N THR A 509 -15.07 7.77 8.48
CA THR A 509 -13.99 8.75 8.61
C THR A 509 -12.69 8.10 8.13
N PRO A 510 -12.19 8.42 6.93
CA PRO A 510 -10.94 7.84 6.42
C PRO A 510 -9.78 7.98 7.42
N GLY A 511 -9.06 6.89 7.65
CA GLY A 511 -7.98 6.83 8.65
C GLY A 511 -8.43 7.00 10.11
N PHE A 512 -9.70 6.73 10.46
CA PHE A 512 -10.21 6.86 11.83
C PHE A 512 -9.29 6.18 12.85
N VAL A 513 -8.98 4.90 12.61
CA VAL A 513 -8.30 4.03 13.59
C VAL A 513 -6.92 4.58 13.90
N ASP A 514 -6.12 4.84 12.87
CA ASP A 514 -4.75 5.36 13.00
C ASP A 514 -4.70 6.76 13.62
N ASN A 515 -5.69 7.61 13.34
CA ASN A 515 -5.81 8.94 13.97
C ASN A 515 -6.28 8.88 15.45
N HIS A 516 -6.71 7.71 15.95
CA HIS A 516 -7.17 7.51 17.35
C HIS A 516 -6.31 6.50 18.11
N ILE A 517 -5.21 6.04 17.52
CA ILE A 517 -4.10 5.40 18.22
C ILE A 517 -3.27 6.49 18.91
N PRO A 518 -3.03 6.41 20.25
CA PRO A 518 -2.21 7.40 20.94
C PRO A 518 -0.78 7.47 20.39
N SER A 519 -0.39 8.64 19.86
CA SER A 519 0.94 8.89 19.28
C SER A 519 2.06 9.08 20.32
N ARG A 520 1.71 8.98 21.61
CA ARG A 520 2.62 8.91 22.76
C ARG A 520 2.13 7.80 23.68
N LYS A 521 3.05 7.10 24.35
CA LYS A 521 2.69 6.27 25.50
C LYS A 521 2.10 7.16 26.59
N VAL A 522 0.93 6.80 27.09
CA VAL A 522 0.30 7.38 28.28
C VAL A 522 0.45 6.37 29.40
N GLU A 523 0.86 6.80 30.59
CA GLU A 523 0.89 5.92 31.75
C GLU A 523 -0.55 5.70 32.25
N VAL A 524 -1.03 4.46 32.14
CA VAL A 524 -2.31 4.03 32.72
C VAL A 524 -2.00 3.45 34.09
N SER A 525 -2.59 4.02 35.14
CA SER A 525 -2.37 3.60 36.53
C SER A 525 -2.93 2.21 36.82
N ASP A 526 -4.20 2.00 36.48
CA ASP A 526 -4.95 0.76 36.69
C ASP A 526 -5.42 0.21 35.34
N PHE A 527 -4.90 -0.94 34.92
CA PHE A 527 -5.37 -1.63 33.72
C PHE A 527 -6.24 -2.83 34.10
N ARG A 528 -7.49 -2.86 33.61
CA ARG A 528 -8.52 -3.84 33.97
C ARG A 528 -9.31 -4.30 32.73
N ILE A 529 -9.41 -5.61 32.51
CA ILE A 529 -10.20 -6.23 31.42
C ILE A 529 -11.06 -7.37 32.01
N PRO A 530 -12.33 -7.55 31.63
CA PRO A 530 -13.10 -8.74 32.01
C PRO A 530 -12.49 -10.00 31.38
N LYS A 531 -12.51 -11.13 32.08
CA LYS A 531 -12.27 -12.44 31.48
C LYS A 531 -13.44 -12.82 30.57
N PHE A 532 -13.19 -13.05 29.28
CA PHE A 532 -14.26 -13.33 28.31
C PHE A 532 -13.89 -14.37 27.24
N LYS A 533 -14.93 -15.01 26.71
CA LYS A 533 -14.90 -15.82 25.48
C LYS A 533 -16.06 -15.37 24.61
N ILE A 534 -15.79 -15.01 23.37
CA ILE A 534 -16.80 -14.62 22.40
C ILE A 534 -16.56 -15.31 21.07
N SER A 535 -17.64 -15.63 20.36
CA SER A 535 -17.60 -15.96 18.95
C SER A 535 -18.54 -15.01 18.21
N PHE A 536 -18.08 -14.45 17.10
CA PHE A 536 -18.88 -13.60 16.22
C PHE A 536 -18.94 -14.22 14.82
N MET A 537 -20.06 -14.00 14.15
CA MET A 537 -20.34 -14.48 12.80
C MET A 537 -20.84 -13.30 12.00
N PHE A 538 -20.26 -13.10 10.81
CA PHE A 538 -20.62 -12.05 9.88
C PHE A 538 -21.07 -12.70 8.57
N ASP A 539 -22.32 -12.44 8.22
CA ASP A 539 -22.93 -12.78 6.93
C ASP A 539 -22.96 -11.50 6.07
N ALA A 540 -22.41 -11.58 4.86
CA ALA A 540 -22.46 -10.50 3.88
C ALA A 540 -23.03 -10.99 2.55
N SER A 541 -24.34 -10.78 2.38
CA SER A 541 -25.15 -11.29 1.26
C SER A 541 -26.05 -10.20 0.67
N LYS A 542 -25.85 -9.82 -0.60
CA LYS A 542 -26.67 -8.87 -1.41
C LYS A 542 -26.50 -9.10 -2.93
N GLY A 543 -27.16 -10.12 -3.49
CA GLY A 543 -27.29 -10.33 -4.95
C GLY A 543 -26.25 -11.30 -5.54
N GLU A 544 -26.74 -12.44 -6.05
CA GLU A 544 -26.02 -13.62 -6.62
C GLU A 544 -24.92 -14.29 -5.76
N VAL A 545 -24.33 -13.56 -4.80
CA VAL A 545 -23.12 -13.91 -4.07
C VAL A 545 -23.24 -13.61 -2.55
N SER A 546 -22.64 -14.45 -1.71
CA SER A 546 -22.80 -14.49 -0.25
C SER A 546 -21.54 -14.93 0.50
N MET A 547 -21.17 -14.27 1.60
CA MET A 547 -19.98 -14.59 2.39
C MET A 547 -20.31 -14.93 3.86
N TYR A 548 -19.72 -16.02 4.36
CA TYR A 548 -19.78 -16.43 5.76
C TYR A 548 -18.39 -16.34 6.40
N HIS A 549 -18.20 -15.38 7.29
CA HIS A 549 -17.02 -15.29 8.15
C HIS A 549 -17.39 -15.60 9.60
N LYS A 550 -16.63 -16.47 10.27
CA LYS A 550 -16.81 -16.78 11.69
C LYS A 550 -15.48 -16.72 12.40
N ALA A 551 -15.46 -16.14 13.59
CA ALA A 551 -14.27 -16.07 14.42
C ALA A 551 -14.61 -16.21 15.90
N CYS A 552 -13.65 -16.72 16.66
CA CYS A 552 -13.72 -16.96 18.10
C CYS A 552 -12.49 -16.35 18.76
N VAL A 553 -12.68 -15.66 19.88
CA VAL A 553 -11.62 -15.09 20.72
C VAL A 553 -11.90 -15.41 22.18
N GLU A 554 -10.92 -16.00 22.85
CA GLU A 554 -10.93 -16.37 24.26
C GLU A 554 -9.73 -15.74 24.95
N ILE A 555 -9.99 -14.95 25.99
CA ILE A 555 -8.96 -14.24 26.76
C ILE A 555 -9.06 -14.64 28.23
N ASP A 556 -7.95 -15.14 28.76
CA ASP A 556 -7.80 -15.56 30.15
C ASP A 556 -6.53 -14.96 30.78
N GLU A 557 -6.18 -15.43 31.98
CA GLU A 557 -5.03 -14.91 32.73
C GLU A 557 -3.69 -15.34 32.12
N GLU A 558 -3.66 -16.38 31.29
CA GLU A 558 -2.46 -16.98 30.67
C GLU A 558 -2.23 -16.45 29.25
N GLY A 559 -3.28 -16.10 28.50
CA GLY A 559 -3.14 -15.53 27.16
C GLY A 559 -4.42 -15.22 26.40
N ALA A 560 -4.26 -15.13 25.07
CA ALA A 560 -5.34 -14.98 24.09
C ALA A 560 -5.28 -16.15 23.09
N THR A 561 -6.36 -16.92 23.02
CA THR A 561 -6.57 -17.95 22.00
C THR A 561 -7.61 -17.43 21.01
N ALA A 562 -7.35 -17.53 19.71
CA ALA A 562 -8.26 -17.04 18.68
C ALA A 562 -8.26 -17.96 17.45
N ALA A 563 -9.41 -18.04 16.79
CA ALA A 563 -9.54 -18.74 15.51
C ALA A 563 -10.48 -17.95 14.59
N ALA A 564 -10.25 -18.06 13.29
CA ALA A 564 -11.09 -17.48 12.25
C ALA A 564 -11.19 -18.45 11.07
N ALA A 565 -12.37 -18.54 10.46
CA ALA A 565 -12.58 -19.28 9.23
C ALA A 565 -13.56 -18.54 8.34
N THR A 566 -13.36 -18.63 7.02
CA THR A 566 -14.13 -17.88 6.02
C THR A 566 -14.48 -18.76 4.84
N ALA A 567 -15.72 -18.64 4.37
CA ALA A 567 -16.23 -19.21 3.12
C ALA A 567 -16.96 -18.12 2.31
N PHE A 568 -16.87 -18.15 0.97
CA PHE A 568 -17.04 -16.94 0.15
C PHE A 568 -17.86 -17.14 -1.14
N ILE A 569 -18.65 -16.11 -1.46
CA ILE A 569 -18.80 -15.47 -2.77
C ILE A 569 -19.01 -13.94 -2.53
N ARG A 570 -18.45 -13.04 -3.38
CA ARG A 570 -17.87 -11.74 -2.91
C ARG A 570 -18.74 -10.45 -2.94
N LEU A 571 -18.81 -9.69 -1.82
CA LEU A 571 -19.56 -8.41 -1.63
C LEU A 571 -19.02 -7.45 -0.52
N MET A 572 -19.61 -6.24 -0.38
CA MET A 572 -19.09 -5.09 0.42
C MET A 572 -20.13 -4.37 1.39
N GLY A 573 -19.86 -3.12 1.81
CA GLY A 573 -20.32 -2.32 3.01
C GLY A 573 -21.83 -2.06 3.32
N TYR A 574 -22.31 -0.91 3.86
CA TYR A 574 -21.79 0.46 4.14
C TYR A 574 -22.88 1.25 4.98
N CYS A 575 -22.74 2.30 5.83
CA CYS A 575 -21.61 3.05 6.45
C CYS A 575 -21.83 3.70 7.88
N PRO A 576 -22.52 4.85 8.12
CA PRO A 576 -21.82 6.04 8.73
C PRO A 576 -22.36 6.76 10.02
N GLY A 577 -21.50 7.54 10.76
CA GLY A 577 -21.82 8.48 11.90
C GLY A 577 -21.17 8.36 13.35
N PRO A 578 -20.25 9.25 13.82
CA PRO A 578 -18.74 8.95 15.19
C PRO A 578 -18.65 9.08 16.80
N LYS A 579 -17.58 8.45 17.42
CA LYS A 579 -16.66 8.73 18.64
C LYS A 579 -17.22 9.02 20.09
N ILE A 580 -16.50 9.02 21.26
CA ILE A 580 -15.06 9.02 21.76
C ILE A 580 -14.86 8.17 23.11
N ASN A 581 -13.66 8.20 23.76
CA ASN A 581 -13.22 7.78 25.15
C ASN A 581 -13.27 6.30 25.62
N PHE A 582 -12.57 5.96 26.75
CA PHE A 582 -12.30 4.55 27.14
C PHE A 582 -12.34 4.18 28.66
N VAL A 583 -13.41 3.51 29.12
CA VAL A 583 -13.52 2.72 30.38
C VAL A 583 -14.42 1.48 30.21
N ALA A 584 -13.88 0.26 30.24
CA ALA A 584 -14.55 -0.98 29.77
C ALA A 584 -15.57 -1.62 30.74
N ASP A 585 -16.48 -0.82 31.28
CA ASP A 585 -17.59 -1.24 32.14
C ASP A 585 -18.93 -1.42 31.41
N HIS A 586 -18.93 -1.29 30.07
CA HIS A 586 -20.10 -1.39 29.19
C HIS A 586 -19.67 -1.85 27.78
N PRO A 587 -20.60 -2.10 26.83
CA PRO A 587 -20.29 -2.71 25.52
C PRO A 587 -19.21 -2.03 24.69
N PHE A 588 -18.25 -2.81 24.18
CA PHE A 588 -17.00 -2.31 23.58
C PHE A 588 -16.58 -3.02 22.29
N LEU A 589 -15.82 -2.31 21.45
CA LEU A 589 -15.08 -2.87 20.32
C LEU A 589 -13.62 -3.08 20.74
N PHE A 590 -13.01 -4.21 20.40
CA PHE A 590 -11.58 -4.43 20.61
C PHE A 590 -10.87 -4.81 19.31
N LEU A 591 -9.67 -4.28 19.11
CA LEU A 591 -8.77 -4.57 18.01
C LEU A 591 -7.44 -5.11 18.54
N ILE A 592 -6.96 -6.22 17.96
CA ILE A 592 -5.59 -6.69 18.15
C ILE A 592 -4.81 -6.24 16.91
N ARG A 593 -3.66 -5.59 17.09
CA ARG A 593 -2.87 -4.97 16.02
C ARG A 593 -1.40 -5.33 16.19
N GLU A 594 -0.70 -5.56 15.09
CA GLU A 594 0.76 -5.71 15.09
C GLU A 594 1.42 -4.32 15.07
N ASP A 595 2.16 -3.96 16.13
CA ASP A 595 2.80 -2.65 16.27
C ASP A 595 3.87 -2.32 15.21
N ARG A 596 4.37 -3.33 14.49
CA ARG A 596 5.45 -3.18 13.50
C ARG A 596 4.95 -2.83 12.10
N THR A 597 3.88 -3.48 11.67
CA THR A 597 3.25 -3.34 10.35
C THR A 597 2.06 -2.39 10.38
N GLY A 598 1.47 -2.20 11.56
CA GLY A 598 0.20 -1.51 11.75
C GLY A 598 -1.02 -2.37 11.43
N THR A 599 -0.84 -3.61 10.98
CA THR A 599 -1.92 -4.51 10.54
C THR A 599 -2.81 -4.91 11.72
N ILE A 600 -4.12 -4.76 11.55
CA ILE A 600 -5.13 -5.26 12.50
C ILE A 600 -5.28 -6.77 12.28
N LEU A 601 -4.96 -7.56 13.31
CA LEU A 601 -4.97 -9.02 13.29
C LEU A 601 -6.35 -9.60 13.68
N PHE A 602 -7.07 -8.92 14.59
CA PHE A 602 -8.42 -9.30 15.03
C PHE A 602 -9.25 -8.06 15.35
N ALA A 603 -10.57 -8.15 15.17
CA ALA A 603 -11.55 -7.14 15.57
C ALA A 603 -12.80 -7.84 16.13
N GLY A 604 -13.41 -7.34 17.22
CA GLY A 604 -14.61 -7.95 17.80
C GLY A 604 -15.41 -7.02 18.72
N GLN A 605 -16.71 -7.27 18.87
CA GLN A 605 -17.65 -6.46 19.68
C GLN A 605 -18.19 -7.28 20.86
N ILE A 606 -18.14 -6.74 22.08
CA ILE A 606 -18.69 -7.33 23.30
C ILE A 606 -19.96 -6.58 23.68
N PHE A 607 -21.11 -7.27 23.73
CA PHE A 607 -22.40 -6.70 24.16
C PHE A 607 -22.84 -7.17 25.56
N ASP A 608 -22.52 -8.41 25.91
CA ASP A 608 -22.86 -9.02 27.20
C ASP A 608 -21.84 -10.14 27.52
N PRO A 609 -20.90 -9.92 28.46
CA PRO A 609 -19.89 -10.90 28.84
C PRO A 609 -20.43 -11.95 29.84
N SER A 610 -21.73 -11.99 30.14
CA SER A 610 -22.37 -13.04 30.94
C SER A 610 -22.81 -14.25 30.11
N LYS A 611 -23.23 -14.04 28.85
CA LYS A 611 -23.67 -15.11 27.95
C LYS A 611 -22.50 -16.01 27.54
N LYS A 612 -22.50 -17.24 28.06
CA LYS A 612 -21.87 -18.38 27.37
C LYS A 612 -22.74 -18.71 26.16
N SER A 613 -22.13 -18.97 25.00
CA SER A 613 -22.86 -19.42 23.82
C SER A 613 -23.49 -20.80 24.07
N SER A 614 -24.77 -20.93 23.72
CA SER A 614 -25.37 -22.18 23.25
C SER A 614 -24.65 -22.66 21.98
#